data_AF-A0A8T4KDC3-F1
#
_entry.id   AF-A0A8T4KDC3-F1
#
_cell.length_a   1.000
_cell.length_b   1.000
_cell.length_c   1.000
_cell.angle_alpha   90.00
_cell.angle_beta   90.00
_cell.angle_gamma   90.00
#
_symmetry.space_group_name_H-M   'P 1'
#
loop_
_entity.id
_entity.type
_entity.pdbx_description
1 polymer ?
#
loop_
_entity_poly.entity_id
_entity_poly.type
_entity_poly.pdbx_seq_one_letter_code
_entity_poly.pdbx_strand_id
1 'polypeptide(L)'
;MKNIQIVGFEEIDLHTISIIKQKIWDLVNRHEKIFGENRITDFKLVANKIRKREHPDYEISAHLDTPLGHFRTSKSGWKVLDVTENVLEELERLVIEKKDKIKQF
;
A
#
# COMPACT_ATOMS: atom_id res chain seq x y z
N MET A 1 -15.65 -6.96 -7.63
CA MET A 1 -15.32 -6.83 -6.19
C MET A 1 -13.87 -6.39 -6.10
N LYS A 2 -13.57 -5.39 -5.28
CA LYS A 2 -12.19 -4.98 -5.00
C LYS A 2 -11.52 -6.07 -4.18
N ASN A 3 -10.38 -6.56 -4.63
CA ASN A 3 -9.59 -7.49 -3.84
C ASN A 3 -8.56 -6.67 -3.05
N ILE A 4 -8.80 -6.52 -1.74
CA ILE A 4 -7.86 -5.87 -0.82
C ILE A 4 -7.30 -6.95 0.09
N GLN A 5 -5.99 -7.20 -0.03
CA GLN A 5 -5.30 -8.24 0.72
C GLN A 5 -4.26 -7.63 1.65
N ILE A 6 -4.25 -8.09 2.90
CA ILE A 6 -3.25 -7.74 3.90
C ILE A 6 -2.67 -9.07 4.41
N VAL A 7 -1.38 -9.30 4.19
CA VAL A 7 -0.70 -10.58 4.43
C VAL A 7 0.54 -10.37 5.29
N GLY A 8 0.82 -11.24 6.26
CA GLY A 8 2.05 -11.16 7.06
C GLY A 8 1.96 -10.22 8.27
N PHE A 9 0.75 -9.81 8.65
CA PHE A 9 0.49 -8.92 9.79
C PHE A 9 -0.01 -9.67 11.03
N GLU A 10 0.14 -11.00 11.09
CA GLU A 10 -0.44 -11.85 12.14
C GLU A 10 0.18 -11.59 13.52
N GLU A 11 1.43 -11.13 13.58
CA GLU A 11 2.15 -10.77 14.81
C GLU A 11 1.95 -9.29 15.23
N ILE A 12 1.18 -8.51 14.47
CA ILE A 12 0.94 -7.08 14.73
C ILE A 12 -0.34 -6.90 15.55
N ASP A 13 -0.36 -5.93 16.46
CA ASP A 13 -1.53 -5.68 17.29
C ASP A 13 -2.73 -5.19 16.48
N LEU A 14 -3.93 -5.48 16.98
CA LEU A 14 -5.19 -5.18 16.30
C LEU A 14 -5.42 -3.68 16.09
N HIS A 15 -4.91 -2.83 16.97
CA HIS A 15 -5.07 -1.38 16.85
C HIS A 15 -4.28 -0.86 15.65
N THR A 16 -3.00 -1.24 15.54
CA THR A 16 -2.18 -0.92 14.37
C THR A 16 -2.77 -1.48 13.08
N ILE A 17 -3.27 -2.73 13.08
CA ILE A 17 -3.94 -3.32 11.90
C ILE A 17 -5.18 -2.49 11.50
N SER A 18 -5.97 -2.03 12.46
CA SER A 18 -7.15 -1.20 12.19
C SER A 18 -6.77 0.12 11.53
N ILE A 19 -5.71 0.78 12.00
CA ILE A 19 -5.20 2.01 11.39
C ILE A 19 -4.70 1.76 9.96
N ILE A 20 -3.96 0.67 9.74
CA ILE A 20 -3.46 0.29 8.42
C ILE A 20 -4.62 0.05 7.45
N LYS A 21 -5.65 -0.69 7.88
CA LYS A 21 -6.87 -0.92 7.07
C LYS A 21 -7.55 0.39 6.69
N GLN A 22 -7.69 1.32 7.64
CA GLN A 22 -8.27 2.63 7.35
C GLN A 22 -7.47 3.40 6.31
N LYS A 23 -6.13 3.44 6.43
CA LYS A 23 -5.25 4.12 5.48
C LYS A 23 -5.31 3.52 4.07
N ILE A 24 -5.35 2.18 3.97
CA ILE A 24 -5.54 1.49 2.69
C ILE A 24 -6.89 1.87 2.08
N TRP A 25 -7.95 1.87 2.88
CA TRP A 25 -9.29 2.22 2.41
C TRP A 25 -9.35 3.65 1.88
N ASP A 26 -8.74 4.60 2.61
CA ASP A 26 -8.66 6.00 2.20
C ASP A 26 -7.87 6.15 0.90
N LEU A 27 -6.73 5.45 0.76
CA LEU A 27 -5.93 5.43 -0.46
C LEU A 27 -6.75 4.92 -1.65
N VAL A 28 -7.38 3.74 -1.51
CA VAL A 28 -8.22 3.12 -2.54
C VAL A 28 -9.35 4.06 -2.96
N ASN A 29 -10.04 4.69 -2.00
CA ASN A 29 -11.12 5.63 -2.30
C ASN A 29 -10.62 6.89 -3.04
N ARG A 30 -9.45 7.42 -2.68
CA ARG A 30 -8.82 8.53 -3.43
C ARG A 30 -8.53 8.13 -4.87
N HIS A 31 -8.02 6.91 -5.07
CA HIS A 31 -7.66 6.40 -6.39
C HIS A 31 -8.89 6.12 -7.26
N GLU A 32 -10.00 5.66 -6.69
CA GLU A 32 -11.26 5.55 -7.44
C GLU A 32 -11.77 6.90 -7.91
N LYS A 33 -11.67 7.95 -7.10
CA LYS A 33 -12.01 9.31 -7.56
C LYS A 33 -11.13 9.78 -8.72
N ILE A 34 -9.90 9.27 -8.80
CA ILE A 34 -8.95 9.59 -9.87
C ILE A 34 -9.23 8.81 -11.16
N PHE A 35 -9.53 7.51 -11.07
CA PHE A 35 -9.65 6.60 -12.22
C PHE A 35 -11.09 6.29 -12.64
N GLY A 36 -12.07 6.69 -11.84
CA GLY A 36 -13.45 6.20 -11.92
C GLY A 36 -13.67 5.02 -10.99
N GLU A 37 -14.93 4.85 -10.56
CA GLU A 37 -15.34 3.78 -9.66
C GLU A 37 -15.00 2.38 -10.21
N ASN A 38 -14.65 1.44 -9.33
CA ASN A 38 -14.35 0.04 -9.66
C ASN A 38 -13.16 -0.19 -10.59
N ARG A 39 -12.29 0.80 -10.76
CA ARG A 39 -11.10 0.67 -11.64
C ARG A 39 -9.86 0.12 -10.95
N ILE A 40 -9.82 0.09 -9.61
CA ILE A 40 -8.79 -0.65 -8.88
C ILE A 40 -9.18 -2.13 -8.87
N THR A 41 -8.38 -2.95 -9.54
CA THR A 41 -8.65 -4.39 -9.68
C THR A 41 -8.07 -5.19 -8.51
N ASP A 42 -6.90 -4.79 -8.00
CA ASP A 42 -6.21 -5.48 -6.91
C ASP A 42 -5.37 -4.50 -6.09
N PHE A 43 -5.41 -4.66 -4.76
CA PHE A 43 -4.48 -4.03 -3.85
C PHE A 43 -3.98 -5.08 -2.86
N LYS A 44 -2.66 -5.18 -2.70
CA LYS A 44 -2.03 -6.12 -1.78
C LYS A 44 -0.95 -5.44 -0.96
N LEU A 45 -1.07 -5.53 0.36
CA LEU A 45 -0.05 -5.14 1.33
C LEU A 45 0.54 -6.40 1.98
N VAL A 46 1.86 -6.53 1.94
CA VAL A 46 2.59 -7.67 2.51
C VAL A 46 3.59 -7.17 3.52
N ALA A 47 3.59 -7.75 4.72
CA ALA A 47 4.62 -7.56 5.72
C ALA A 47 5.50 -8.82 5.79
N ASN A 48 6.81 -8.64 5.62
CA ASN A 48 7.79 -9.70 5.78
C ASN A 48 8.73 -9.35 6.93
N LYS A 49 8.87 -10.25 7.91
CA LYS A 49 9.83 -10.09 9.01
C LYS A 49 11.24 -10.38 8.51
N ILE A 50 12.11 -9.37 8.46
CA ILE A 50 13.45 -9.49 7.88
C ILE A 50 14.56 -9.67 8.92
N ARG A 51 14.33 -9.32 10.21
CA ARG A 51 15.29 -9.55 11.30
C ARG A 51 14.61 -9.91 12.61
N LYS A 52 15.21 -10.84 13.36
CA LYS A 52 14.82 -11.21 14.73
C LYS A 52 15.76 -10.50 15.72
N ARG A 53 15.39 -9.28 16.16
CA ARG A 53 16.02 -8.52 17.25
C ARG A 53 14.95 -8.17 18.29
N GLU A 54 15.29 -7.48 19.38
CA GLU A 54 14.31 -6.99 20.37
C GLU A 54 13.16 -6.21 19.73
N HIS A 55 13.47 -5.44 18.68
CA HIS A 55 12.48 -4.88 17.75
C HIS A 55 12.67 -5.51 16.37
N PRO A 56 11.74 -6.36 15.90
CA PRO A 56 11.87 -6.96 14.58
C PRO A 56 11.73 -5.90 13.48
N ASP A 57 12.66 -5.93 12.54
CA ASP A 57 12.53 -5.15 11.31
C ASP A 57 11.54 -5.87 10.38
N TYR A 58 10.64 -5.09 9.78
CA TYR A 58 9.70 -5.54 8.78
C TYR A 58 10.02 -4.87 7.44
N GLU A 59 9.96 -5.65 6.37
CA GLU A 59 9.81 -5.14 5.02
C GLU A 59 8.33 -5.12 4.66
N ILE A 60 7.80 -3.93 4.40
CA ILE A 60 6.42 -3.74 3.94
C ILE A 60 6.46 -3.51 2.43
N SER A 61 5.69 -4.29 1.68
CA SER A 61 5.53 -4.17 0.23
C SER A 61 4.08 -3.89 -0.12
N ALA A 62 3.82 -2.89 -0.96
CA ALA A 62 2.50 -2.63 -1.51
C ALA A 62 2.47 -2.84 -3.02
N HIS A 63 1.36 -3.40 -3.48
CA HIS A 63 1.04 -3.63 -4.88
C HIS A 63 -0.33 -3.04 -5.17
N LEU A 64 -0.44 -2.34 -6.29
CA LEU A 64 -1.70 -1.75 -6.74
C LEU A 64 -1.82 -1.91 -8.25
N ASP A 65 -2.91 -2.54 -8.66
CA ASP A 65 -3.26 -2.71 -10.06
C ASP A 65 -4.35 -1.71 -10.46
N THR A 66 -4.05 -0.93 -11.49
CA THR A 66 -4.94 0.10 -12.03
C THR A 66 -4.97 0.02 -13.55
N PRO A 67 -5.87 0.76 -14.23
CA PRO A 67 -5.87 0.83 -15.69
C PRO A 67 -4.61 1.49 -16.28
N LEU A 68 -3.83 2.22 -15.48
CA LEU A 68 -2.56 2.81 -15.93
C LEU A 68 -1.38 1.82 -15.87
N GLY A 69 -1.58 0.65 -15.27
CA GLY A 69 -0.58 -0.38 -15.08
C GLY A 69 -0.47 -0.86 -13.64
N HIS A 70 0.59 -1.64 -13.41
CA HIS A 70 0.93 -2.28 -12.14
C HIS A 70 1.94 -1.43 -11.38
N PHE A 71 1.61 -1.07 -10.14
CA PHE A 71 2.46 -0.27 -9.27
C PHE A 71 2.91 -1.09 -8.09
N ARG A 72 4.19 -0.96 -7.74
CA ARG A 72 4.79 -1.66 -6.60
C ARG A 72 5.82 -0.78 -5.93
N THR A 73 5.85 -0.83 -4.61
CA THR A 73 6.94 -0.25 -3.81
C THR A 73 7.13 -1.04 -2.52
N SER A 74 8.34 -0.99 -1.95
CA SER A 74 8.64 -1.60 -0.67
C SER A 74 9.60 -0.74 0.15
N LYS A 75 9.45 -0.80 1.47
CA LYS A 75 10.36 -0.17 2.43
C LYS A 75 10.54 -1.06 3.65
N SER A 76 11.65 -0.88 4.35
CA SER A 76 11.98 -1.64 5.55
C SER A 76 12.12 -0.75 6.78
N GLY A 77 11.71 -1.25 7.94
CA GLY A 77 11.97 -0.63 9.23
C GLY A 77 11.28 -1.35 10.39
N TRP A 78 11.61 -0.93 11.60
CA TRP A 78 11.11 -1.54 12.83
C TRP A 78 9.71 -1.05 13.24
N LYS A 79 9.35 0.18 12.87
CA LYS A 79 8.01 0.74 13.11
C LYS A 79 7.08 0.43 11.95
N VAL A 80 6.32 -0.66 12.07
CA VAL A 80 5.41 -1.15 11.01
C VAL A 80 4.45 -0.08 10.50
N LEU A 81 3.89 0.74 11.39
CA LEU A 81 2.96 1.79 10.99
C LEU A 81 3.64 2.85 10.12
N ASP A 82 4.76 3.42 10.59
CA ASP A 82 5.55 4.41 9.86
C ASP A 82 6.02 3.85 8.50
N VAL A 83 6.51 2.60 8.47
CA VAL A 83 6.95 1.97 7.21
C VAL A 83 5.77 1.81 6.25
N THR A 84 4.60 1.40 6.76
CA THR A 84 3.39 1.27 5.96
C THR A 84 2.96 2.61 5.38
N GLU A 85 2.95 3.68 6.18
CA GLU A 85 2.62 5.03 5.71
C GLU A 85 3.53 5.47 4.56
N ASN A 86 4.85 5.34 4.74
CA ASN A 86 5.83 5.68 3.72
C ASN A 86 5.66 4.85 2.43
N VAL A 87 5.23 3.58 2.55
CA VAL A 87 4.96 2.72 1.40
C VAL A 87 3.71 3.17 0.65
N LEU A 88 2.63 3.52 1.36
CA LEU A 88 1.39 3.99 0.75
C LEU A 88 1.56 5.35 0.06
N GLU A 89 2.28 6.28 0.69
CA GLU A 89 2.61 7.59 0.11
C GLU A 89 3.45 7.46 -1.17
N GLU A 90 4.45 6.59 -1.15
CA GLU A 90 5.28 6.33 -2.32
C GLU A 90 4.47 5.68 -3.45
N LEU A 91 3.56 4.77 -3.11
CA LEU A 91 2.67 4.15 -4.10
C LEU A 91 1.75 5.19 -4.75
N GLU A 92 1.18 6.09 -3.96
CA GLU A 92 0.35 7.21 -4.44
C GLU A 92 1.16 8.13 -5.38
N ARG A 93 2.39 8.47 -4.99
CA ARG A 93 3.30 9.28 -5.82
C ARG A 93 3.53 8.64 -7.19
N LEU A 94 3.87 7.35 -7.23
CA LEU A 94 4.13 6.63 -8.48
C LEU A 94 2.91 6.64 -9.42
N VAL A 95 1.72 6.48 -8.86
CA VAL A 95 0.47 6.50 -9.62
C VAL A 95 0.19 7.88 -10.21
N ILE A 96 0.33 8.94 -9.39
CA ILE A 96 0.12 10.33 -9.83
C ILE A 96 1.12 10.69 -10.92
N GLU A 97 2.41 10.37 -10.74
CA GLU A 97 3.44 10.64 -11.76
C GLU A 97 3.16 9.94 -13.09
N LYS A 98 2.66 8.69 -13.05
CA LYS A 98 2.29 7.97 -14.28
C LYS A 98 1.08 8.62 -14.95
N LYS A 99 0.07 9.05 -14.18
CA LYS A 99 -1.11 9.75 -14.69
C LYS A 99 -0.73 11.06 -15.36
N ASP A 100 0.14 11.86 -14.74
CA ASP A 100 0.55 13.15 -15.27
C ASP A 100 1.38 13.01 -16.54
N LYS A 101 2.25 11.99 -16.62
CA LYS A 101 2.98 11.66 -17.84
C LYS A 101 2.06 11.34 -19.01
N ILE A 102 0.94 10.63 -18.78
CA ILE A 102 0.00 10.27 -19.85
C ILE A 102 -0.82 11.48 -20.32
N LYS A 103 -1.15 12.42 -19.44
CA LYS A 103 -1.89 13.65 -19.81
C LYS A 103 -1.10 14.61 -20.69
N GLN A 104 0.22 14.47 -20.76
CA GLN A 104 1.10 15.32 -21.57
C GLN A 104 1.22 14.84 -23.03
N PHE A 105 0.57 13.72 -23.38
CA PHE A 105 0.46 13.18 -24.73
C PHE A 105 -1.00 13.19 -25.19
#